data_AF-A0A9D8RN50-F1
#
_entry.id   AF-A0A9D8RN50-F1
#
_cell.length_a   1.000
_cell.length_b   1.000
_cell.length_c   1.000
_cell.angle_alpha   90.00
_cell.angle_beta   90.00
_cell.angle_gamma   90.00
#
_symmetry.space_group_name_H-M   'P 1'
#
loop_
_entity.id
_entity.type
_entity.pdbx_description
1 polymer ?
#
loop_
_entity_poly.entity_id
_entity_poly.type
_entity_poly.pdbx_seq_one_letter_code
_entity_poly.pdbx_strand_id
1 'polypeptide(L)'
;MLLSKRGSMHTFMFALIILFGFGLALGLPQYQKHKNISEGRTALNRGGALAFAQAAYKQAHGTYTQDFSRLDLPEELAYCTLQEAGKALLCGEYLFTQEGGVLKASHVRFPKWLEFYLDEGRADCSHAGDSDAGRHICEGINGSFPIKI
;
A
#
# COMPACT_ATOMS: atom_id res chain seq x y z
N MET A 1 51.40 18.11 34.59
CA MET A 1 50.20 17.23 34.60
C MET A 1 49.48 17.35 33.26
N LEU A 2 49.79 16.49 32.28
CA LEU A 2 49.22 16.51 30.92
C LEU A 2 48.61 15.15 30.57
N LEU A 3 47.84 14.58 31.50
CA LEU A 3 47.19 13.28 31.38
C LEU A 3 45.74 13.39 31.86
N SER A 4 44.94 14.26 31.25
CA SER A 4 43.48 14.29 31.51
C SER A 4 42.64 14.87 30.36
N LYS A 5 43.09 14.78 29.11
CA LYS A 5 42.27 15.16 27.93
C LYS A 5 42.02 14.03 26.93
N ARG A 6 42.67 12.88 27.07
CA ARG A 6 42.53 11.74 26.14
C ARG A 6 41.33 10.84 26.45
N GLY A 7 40.89 10.76 27.71
CA GLY A 7 39.72 9.96 28.11
C GLY A 7 38.37 10.57 27.76
N SER A 8 38.27 11.92 27.70
CA SER A 8 36.99 12.62 27.55
C SER A 8 36.42 12.54 26.13
N MET A 9 37.24 12.70 25.09
CA MET A 9 36.74 12.67 23.70
C MET A 9 36.13 11.31 23.31
N HIS A 10 36.69 10.20 23.79
CA HIS A 10 36.19 8.87 23.47
C HIS A 10 34.84 8.62 24.15
N THR A 11 34.67 9.05 25.40
CA THR A 11 33.38 8.93 26.11
C THR A 11 32.28 9.76 25.46
N PHE A 12 32.57 10.98 25.00
CA PHE A 12 31.61 11.78 24.22
C PHE A 12 31.24 11.13 22.88
N MET A 13 32.21 10.54 22.18
CA MET A 13 31.97 9.85 20.91
C MET A 13 31.12 8.59 21.10
N PHE A 14 31.39 7.80 22.15
CA PHE A 14 30.55 6.64 22.51
C PHE A 14 29.12 7.08 22.88
N ALA A 15 28.95 8.16 23.64
CA ALA A 15 27.64 8.68 23.99
C ALA A 15 26.86 9.15 22.74
N LEU A 16 27.52 9.80 21.77
CA LEU A 16 26.90 10.17 20.49
C LEU A 16 26.54 8.96 19.65
N ILE A 17 27.42 7.94 19.54
CA ILE A 17 27.11 6.71 18.80
C ILE A 17 25.92 5.97 19.43
N ILE A 18 25.83 5.93 20.76
CA ILE A 18 24.69 5.34 21.46
C ILE A 18 23.42 6.16 21.19
N LEU A 19 23.47 7.49 21.31
CA LEU A 19 22.30 8.35 21.05
C LEU A 19 21.82 8.30 19.59
N PHE A 20 22.73 8.38 18.62
CA PHE A 20 22.39 8.26 17.21
C PHE A 20 21.97 6.83 16.84
N GLY A 21 22.64 5.81 17.39
CA GLY A 21 22.30 4.41 17.19
C GLY A 21 20.90 4.07 17.73
N PHE A 22 20.57 4.52 18.94
CA PHE A 22 19.23 4.36 19.52
C PHE A 22 18.19 5.21 18.79
N GLY A 23 18.51 6.45 18.42
CA GLY A 23 17.61 7.31 17.67
C GLY A 23 17.23 6.72 16.30
N LEU A 24 18.21 6.18 15.57
CA LEU A 24 17.97 5.48 14.31
C LEU A 24 17.22 4.15 14.52
N ALA A 25 17.59 3.37 15.54
CA ALA A 25 16.95 2.08 15.84
C ALA A 25 15.47 2.24 16.24
N LEU A 26 15.09 3.33 16.90
CA LEU A 26 13.70 3.61 17.27
C LEU A 26 12.94 4.37 16.17
N GLY A 27 13.62 5.23 15.40
CA GLY A 27 13.02 6.04 14.35
C GLY A 27 12.70 5.26 13.07
N LEU A 28 13.59 4.36 12.63
CA LEU A 28 13.42 3.57 11.41
C LEU A 28 12.16 2.69 11.42
N PRO A 29 11.87 1.91 12.48
CA PRO A 29 10.66 1.11 12.55
C PRO A 29 9.37 1.94 12.49
N GLN A 30 9.36 3.10 13.15
CA GLN A 30 8.21 4.01 13.15
C GLN A 30 8.00 4.66 11.78
N TYR A 31 9.09 5.08 11.12
CA TYR A 31 9.03 5.59 9.75
C TYR A 31 8.50 4.54 8.78
N GLN A 32 9.04 3.31 8.84
CA GLN A 32 8.58 2.21 7.99
C GLN A 32 7.10 1.89 8.22
N LYS A 33 6.65 1.92 9.49
CA LYS A 33 5.23 1.75 9.83
C LYS A 33 4.37 2.82 9.16
N HIS A 34 4.74 4.10 9.29
CA HIS A 34 3.97 5.20 8.72
C HIS A 34 3.93 5.14 7.18
N LYS A 35 5.07 4.86 6.54
CA LYS A 35 5.18 4.67 5.10
C LYS A 35 4.22 3.57 4.62
N ASN A 36 4.28 2.39 5.23
CA ASN A 36 3.44 1.25 4.83
C ASN A 36 1.93 1.56 4.97
N ILE A 37 1.53 2.29 6.03
CA ILE A 37 0.13 2.70 6.22
C ILE A 37 -0.30 3.69 5.12
N SER A 38 0.54 4.66 4.80
CA SER A 38 0.27 5.65 3.75
C SER A 38 0.14 4.98 2.37
N GLU A 39 1.03 4.04 2.05
CA GLU A 39 0.98 3.29 0.80
C GLU A 39 -0.27 2.41 0.72
N GLY A 40 -0.65 1.74 1.81
CA GLY A 40 -1.88 0.95 1.87
C GLY A 40 -3.15 1.78 1.66
N ARG A 41 -3.23 2.99 2.26
CA ARG A 41 -4.33 3.93 2.01
C ARG A 41 -4.37 4.39 0.56
N THR A 42 -3.20 4.62 -0.03
CA THR A 42 -3.11 5.00 -1.44
C THR A 42 -3.58 3.85 -2.34
N ALA A 43 -3.20 2.60 -2.03
CA ALA A 43 -3.67 1.42 -2.75
C ALA A 43 -5.19 1.23 -2.65
N LEU A 44 -5.80 1.54 -1.49
CA LEU A 44 -7.25 1.53 -1.32
C LEU A 44 -7.96 2.53 -2.23
N ASN A 45 -7.50 3.78 -2.26
CA ASN A 45 -8.09 4.81 -3.11
C ASN A 45 -7.99 4.41 -4.60
N ARG A 46 -6.82 3.91 -5.02
CA ARG A 46 -6.59 3.41 -6.38
C ARG A 46 -7.49 2.24 -6.72
N GLY A 47 -7.64 1.29 -5.80
CA GLY A 47 -8.53 0.13 -5.98
C GLY A 47 -9.99 0.55 -6.11
N GLY A 48 -10.44 1.56 -5.37
CA GLY A 48 -11.77 2.16 -5.54
C GLY A 48 -11.98 2.79 -6.92
N ALA A 49 -10.99 3.56 -7.40
CA ALA A 49 -11.03 4.15 -8.74
C ALA A 49 -11.06 3.08 -9.85
N LEU A 50 -10.27 2.01 -9.69
CA LEU A 50 -10.29 0.86 -10.61
C LEU A 50 -11.62 0.10 -10.56
N ALA A 51 -12.20 -0.07 -9.38
CA ALA A 51 -13.50 -0.69 -9.23
C ALA A 51 -14.61 0.11 -9.94
N PHE A 52 -14.55 1.44 -9.89
CA PHE A 52 -15.44 2.31 -10.65
C PHE A 52 -15.25 2.11 -12.17
N ALA A 53 -14.01 2.12 -12.66
CA ALA A 53 -13.73 1.89 -14.08
C ALA A 53 -14.23 0.51 -14.56
N GLN A 54 -14.06 -0.52 -13.72
CA GLN A 54 -14.58 -1.87 -13.97
C GLN A 54 -16.11 -1.91 -13.99
N ALA A 55 -16.78 -1.20 -13.08
CA ALA A 55 -18.22 -1.11 -13.06
C ALA A 55 -18.77 -0.39 -14.31
N ALA A 56 -18.14 0.70 -14.74
CA ALA A 56 -18.47 1.39 -15.98
C ALA A 56 -18.28 0.49 -17.21
N TYR A 57 -17.18 -0.27 -17.26
CA TYR A 57 -16.93 -1.24 -18.32
C TYR A 57 -17.99 -2.36 -18.32
N LYS A 58 -18.35 -2.89 -17.14
CA LYS A 58 -19.43 -3.90 -17.01
C LYS A 58 -20.78 -3.34 -17.46
N GLN A 59 -21.09 -2.08 -17.15
CA GLN A 59 -22.32 -1.45 -17.61
C GLN A 59 -22.39 -1.37 -19.14
N ALA A 60 -21.26 -1.11 -19.81
CA ALA A 60 -21.18 -1.04 -21.27
C ALA A 60 -21.12 -2.41 -21.97
N HIS A 61 -20.49 -3.42 -21.35
CA HIS A 61 -20.14 -4.69 -22.00
C HIS A 61 -20.74 -5.95 -21.34
N GLY A 62 -21.45 -5.80 -20.22
CA GLY A 62 -22.11 -6.90 -19.49
C GLY A 62 -21.19 -7.72 -18.58
N THR A 63 -19.87 -7.53 -18.64
CA THR A 63 -18.88 -8.27 -17.84
C THR A 63 -17.73 -7.36 -17.40
N TYR A 64 -17.06 -7.71 -16.29
CA TYR A 64 -15.77 -7.13 -15.93
C TYR A 64 -14.67 -7.58 -16.91
N THR A 65 -13.62 -6.78 -17.04
CA THR A 65 -12.47 -7.09 -17.91
C THR A 65 -11.24 -7.48 -17.09
N GLN A 66 -10.54 -8.51 -17.54
CA GLN A 66 -9.20 -8.82 -17.02
C GLN A 66 -8.13 -7.92 -17.65
N ASP A 67 -8.43 -7.32 -18.79
CA ASP A 67 -7.52 -6.46 -19.55
C ASP A 67 -7.76 -5.00 -19.17
N PHE A 68 -6.88 -4.48 -18.31
CA PHE A 68 -6.88 -3.10 -17.83
C PHE A 68 -6.60 -2.07 -18.94
N SER A 69 -6.05 -2.48 -20.10
CA SER A 69 -5.86 -1.56 -21.23
C SER A 69 -7.18 -1.13 -21.88
N ARG A 70 -8.28 -1.85 -21.59
CA ARG A 70 -9.62 -1.55 -22.07
C ARG A 70 -10.41 -0.63 -21.14
N LEU A 71 -9.87 -0.35 -19.96
CA LEU A 71 -10.47 0.56 -19.01
C LEU A 71 -10.05 1.99 -19.36
N ASP A 72 -11.00 2.91 -19.26
CA ASP A 72 -10.67 4.34 -19.21
C ASP A 72 -10.13 4.65 -17.81
N LEU A 73 -8.81 4.60 -17.68
CA LEU A 73 -8.14 4.76 -16.39
C LEU A 73 -8.12 6.25 -16.00
N PRO A 74 -8.61 6.63 -14.81
CA PRO A 74 -8.56 8.01 -14.34
C PRO A 74 -7.11 8.50 -14.21
N GLU A 75 -6.92 9.81 -14.30
CA GLU A 75 -5.61 10.48 -14.21
C GLU A 75 -4.81 10.11 -12.94
N GLU A 76 -5.53 9.81 -11.85
CA GLU A 76 -4.98 9.33 -10.59
C GLU A 76 -4.15 8.04 -10.71
N LEU A 77 -4.32 7.30 -11.81
CA LEU A 77 -3.63 6.06 -12.16
C LEU A 77 -2.65 6.24 -13.33
N ALA A 78 -2.38 7.46 -13.78
CA ALA A 78 -1.55 7.72 -14.96
C ALA A 78 -0.08 7.26 -14.80
N TYR A 79 0.44 7.19 -13.57
CA TYR A 79 1.78 6.64 -13.29
C TYR A 79 1.80 5.12 -13.13
N CYS A 80 0.65 4.46 -13.24
CA CYS A 80 0.58 3.01 -13.17
C CYS A 80 1.03 2.40 -14.49
N THR A 81 1.72 1.26 -14.40
CA THR A 81 2.27 0.56 -15.55
C THR A 81 1.47 -0.70 -15.82
N LEU A 82 0.96 -0.84 -17.05
CA LEU A 82 0.36 -2.09 -17.51
C LEU A 82 1.43 -3.18 -17.65
N GLN A 83 1.13 -4.36 -17.13
CA GLN A 83 1.96 -5.56 -17.21
C GLN A 83 1.15 -6.73 -17.76
N GLU A 84 1.83 -7.83 -18.08
CA GLU A 84 1.20 -9.08 -18.53
C GLU A 84 0.19 -8.89 -19.68
N ALA A 85 0.57 -8.10 -20.69
CA ALA A 85 -0.29 -7.73 -21.82
C ALA A 85 -1.63 -7.10 -21.39
N GLY A 86 -1.61 -6.29 -20.32
CA GLY A 86 -2.77 -5.58 -19.79
C GLY A 86 -3.50 -6.32 -18.67
N LYS A 87 -3.08 -7.52 -18.28
CA LYS A 87 -3.76 -8.32 -17.23
C LYS A 87 -3.43 -7.91 -15.80
N ALA A 88 -2.38 -7.11 -15.63
CA ALA A 88 -1.99 -6.58 -14.35
C ALA A 88 -1.65 -5.10 -14.47
N LEU A 89 -1.94 -4.34 -13.42
CA LEU A 89 -1.63 -2.91 -13.35
C LEU A 89 -0.76 -2.67 -12.11
N LEU A 90 0.49 -2.27 -12.32
CA LEU A 90 1.42 -1.96 -11.24
C LEU A 90 1.33 -0.47 -10.88
N CYS A 91 0.97 -0.16 -9.65
CA CYS A 91 0.92 1.20 -9.12
C CYS A 91 1.76 1.31 -7.85
N GLY A 92 3.01 1.79 -7.97
CA GLY A 92 3.94 1.87 -6.84
C GLY A 92 4.29 0.48 -6.30
N GLU A 93 4.05 0.24 -5.01
CA GLU A 93 4.36 -1.06 -4.37
C GLU A 93 3.22 -2.09 -4.46
N TYR A 94 2.14 -1.79 -5.20
CA TYR A 94 0.96 -2.65 -5.34
C TYR A 94 0.69 -3.05 -6.78
N LEU A 95 0.47 -4.34 -6.99
CA LEU A 95 0.05 -4.95 -8.24
C LEU A 95 -1.44 -5.24 -8.18
N PHE A 96 -2.20 -4.69 -9.14
CA PHE A 96 -3.63 -4.90 -9.26
C PHE A 96 -3.90 -5.96 -10.32
N THR A 97 -4.73 -6.94 -9.98
CA THR A 97 -5.21 -7.99 -10.90
C THR A 97 -6.71 -8.14 -10.76
N GLN A 98 -7.37 -8.51 -11.85
CA GLN A 98 -8.82 -8.69 -11.89
C GLN A 98 -9.13 -10.17 -12.12
N GLU A 99 -10.01 -10.72 -11.29
CA GLU A 99 -10.47 -12.10 -11.42
C GLU A 99 -11.97 -12.18 -11.11
N GLY A 100 -12.79 -12.44 -12.13
CA GLY A 100 -14.23 -12.62 -11.96
C GLY A 100 -14.94 -11.35 -11.52
N GLY A 101 -15.44 -11.30 -10.28
CA GLY A 101 -16.05 -10.11 -9.66
C GLY A 101 -15.15 -9.45 -8.61
N VAL A 102 -13.88 -9.85 -8.54
CA VAL A 102 -12.94 -9.41 -7.51
C VAL A 102 -11.73 -8.73 -8.15
N LEU A 103 -11.44 -7.51 -7.70
CA LEU A 103 -10.17 -6.85 -7.96
C LEU A 103 -9.25 -7.11 -6.75
N LYS A 104 -8.04 -7.62 -7.00
CA LYS A 104 -7.04 -7.90 -5.97
C LYS A 104 -5.92 -6.86 -6.07
N ALA A 105 -5.48 -6.33 -4.94
CA ALA A 105 -4.33 -5.44 -4.85
C ALA A 105 -3.27 -6.06 -3.94
N SER A 106 -2.25 -6.66 -4.54
CA SER A 106 -1.18 -7.39 -3.86
C SER A 106 0.06 -6.54 -3.72
N HIS A 107 0.64 -6.50 -2.52
CA HIS A 107 1.92 -5.83 -2.34
C HIS A 107 3.05 -6.63 -2.98
N VAL A 108 3.95 -5.98 -3.73
CA VAL A 108 5.00 -6.67 -4.53
C VAL A 108 6.13 -7.32 -3.71
N ARG A 109 6.15 -7.14 -2.39
CA ARG A 109 7.25 -7.60 -1.50
C ARG A 109 6.75 -8.34 -0.26
N PHE A 110 5.52 -8.08 0.15
CA PHE A 110 4.95 -8.66 1.35
C PHE A 110 3.70 -9.45 0.97
N PRO A 111 3.39 -10.54 1.68
CA PRO A 111 2.19 -11.35 1.45
C PRO A 111 0.95 -10.63 2.03
N LYS A 112 0.77 -9.36 1.67
CA LYS A 112 -0.35 -8.53 2.09
C LYS A 112 -1.12 -8.15 0.84
N TRP A 113 -2.42 -8.38 0.86
CA TRP A 113 -3.28 -7.98 -0.24
C TRP A 113 -4.61 -7.42 0.28
N LEU A 114 -5.25 -6.64 -0.59
CA LEU A 114 -6.60 -6.11 -0.43
C LEU A 114 -7.47 -6.72 -1.52
N GLU A 115 -8.72 -6.99 -1.21
CA GLU A 115 -9.70 -7.47 -2.19
C GLU A 115 -10.84 -6.47 -2.30
N PHE A 116 -11.30 -6.21 -3.51
CA PHE A 116 -12.46 -5.36 -3.79
C PHE A 116 -13.49 -6.21 -4.50
N TYR A 117 -14.61 -6.45 -3.81
CA TYR A 117 -15.75 -7.20 -4.33
C TYR A 117 -16.64 -6.23 -5.10
N LEU A 118 -16.50 -6.25 -6.42
CA LEU A 118 -17.05 -5.23 -7.32
C LEU A 118 -18.58 -5.20 -7.30
N ASP A 119 -19.22 -6.38 -7.25
CA ASP A 119 -20.68 -6.49 -7.22
C ASP A 119 -21.30 -6.03 -5.90
N GLU A 120 -20.54 -6.13 -4.82
CA GLU A 120 -20.98 -5.76 -3.48
C GLU A 120 -20.55 -4.32 -3.11
N GLY A 121 -19.70 -3.69 -3.93
CA GLY A 121 -19.14 -2.38 -3.67
C GLY A 121 -18.35 -2.31 -2.36
N ARG A 122 -17.75 -3.43 -1.91
CA ARG A 122 -16.98 -3.51 -0.65
C ARG A 122 -15.51 -3.80 -0.89
N ALA A 123 -14.67 -3.32 0.01
CA ALA A 123 -13.27 -3.73 0.12
C ALA A 123 -13.09 -4.61 1.36
N ASP A 124 -12.38 -5.73 1.21
CA ASP A 124 -11.87 -6.56 2.29
C ASP A 124 -10.35 -6.37 2.42
N CYS A 125 -9.93 -6.20 3.67
CA CYS A 125 -8.54 -6.02 4.06
C CYS A 125 -8.11 -7.06 5.10
N SER A 126 -8.93 -8.08 5.38
CA SER A 126 -8.69 -9.17 6.33
C SER A 126 -7.30 -9.82 6.14
N HIS A 127 -6.86 -9.96 4.89
CA HIS A 127 -5.55 -10.49 4.51
C HIS A 127 -4.35 -9.58 4.80
N ALA A 128 -4.59 -8.33 5.18
CA ALA A 128 -3.57 -7.44 5.74
C ALA A 128 -3.52 -7.52 7.29
N GLY A 129 -4.55 -8.08 7.92
CA GLY A 129 -4.84 -8.00 9.37
C GLY A 129 -3.81 -8.66 10.29
N ASP A 130 -3.10 -9.68 9.81
CA ASP A 130 -2.01 -10.35 10.57
C ASP A 130 -0.76 -9.47 10.76
N SER A 131 -0.82 -8.21 10.28
CA SER A 131 0.22 -7.23 10.50
C SER A 131 -0.35 -5.95 11.12
N ASP A 132 0.37 -5.37 12.09
CA ASP A 132 -0.02 -4.08 12.70
C ASP A 132 -0.25 -2.98 11.65
N ALA A 133 0.58 -2.96 10.59
CA ALA A 133 0.41 -2.03 9.48
C ALA A 133 -0.90 -2.27 8.72
N GLY A 134 -1.27 -3.53 8.48
CA GLY A 134 -2.54 -3.85 7.82
C GLY A 134 -3.75 -3.62 8.70
N ARG A 135 -3.66 -3.86 10.01
CA ARG A 135 -4.70 -3.43 10.96
C ARG A 135 -4.93 -1.91 10.92
N HIS A 136 -3.87 -1.11 10.86
CA HIS A 136 -4.00 0.35 10.72
C HIS A 136 -4.49 0.83 9.35
N ILE A 137 -4.19 0.07 8.28
CA ILE A 137 -4.81 0.29 6.96
C ILE A 137 -6.32 0.00 7.08
N CYS A 138 -6.70 -1.12 7.72
CA CYS A 138 -8.06 -1.58 7.97
C CYS A 138 -8.89 -0.73 8.94
N GLU A 139 -8.28 -0.11 9.95
CA GLU A 139 -8.98 0.71 10.96
C GLU A 139 -9.66 1.94 10.34
N GLY A 140 -9.16 2.43 9.20
CA GLY A 140 -9.82 3.47 8.41
C GLY A 140 -10.95 2.96 7.51
N ILE A 141 -11.08 1.64 7.35
CA ILE A 141 -12.03 0.90 6.48
C ILE A 141 -13.20 0.33 7.29
N ASN A 142 -13.33 0.73 8.56
CA ASN A 142 -14.33 0.16 9.45
C ASN A 142 -15.74 0.40 8.90
N GLY A 143 -16.34 -0.67 8.37
CA GLY A 143 -17.62 -0.65 7.68
C GLY A 143 -17.45 -0.29 6.21
N SER A 144 -17.36 -1.31 5.35
CA SER A 144 -17.71 -1.26 3.92
C SER A 144 -17.58 0.13 3.32
N PHE A 145 -16.40 0.51 2.85
CA PHE A 145 -16.31 1.71 2.03
C PHE A 145 -17.30 1.54 0.89
N PRO A 146 -18.34 2.38 0.79
CA PRO A 146 -19.10 2.41 -0.44
C PRO A 146 -18.09 2.86 -1.49
N ILE A 147 -17.67 1.93 -2.34
CA ILE A 147 -17.16 2.30 -3.64
C ILE A 147 -18.33 3.05 -4.24
N LYS A 148 -18.25 4.39 -4.31
CA LYS A 148 -19.23 5.18 -5.04
C LYS A 148 -19.07 4.79 -6.51
N ILE A 149 -19.79 3.75 -6.90
CA ILE A 149 -20.07 3.39 -8.29
C ILE A 149 -21.04 4.43 -8.85
#